data_AF-A0A3M2EX34-F1
#
_entry.id   AF-A0A3M2EX34-F1
#
_cell.length_a   1.000
_cell.length_b   1.000
_cell.length_c   1.000
_cell.angle_alpha   90.00
_cell.angle_beta   90.00
_cell.angle_gamma   90.00
#
_symmetry.space_group_name_H-M   'P 1'
#
loop_
_entity.id
_entity.type
_entity.pdbx_description
1 polymer ?
#
loop_
_entity_poly.entity_id
_entity_poly.type
_entity_poly.pdbx_seq_one_letter_code
_entity_poly.pdbx_strand_id
1 'polypeptide(L)'
;MSDPRLIAAFDLLFTTARLQGLAWTIIDFLCVFFVLRIVDQIRLRFRKRRARGRWILASLSLLGLPAIARVENRKGFFEIEAVCVTLQFVALLLCTFDIPCFLELLDRLEKLRSDGDSSPEQVAQTRN
;
A
#
# COMPACT_ATOMS: atom_id res chain seq x y z
N MET A 1 -34.42 -7.72 -32.24
CA MET A 1 -33.26 -8.57 -32.60
C MET A 1 -32.02 -7.81 -32.22
N SER A 2 -31.31 -8.24 -31.18
CA SER A 2 -30.05 -7.64 -30.76
C SER A 2 -28.95 -8.09 -31.72
N ASP A 3 -28.19 -7.14 -32.27
CA ASP A 3 -27.11 -7.44 -33.22
C ASP A 3 -26.01 -8.27 -32.52
N PRO A 4 -25.66 -9.47 -33.00
CA PRO A 4 -24.66 -10.33 -32.38
C PRO A 4 -23.28 -9.67 -32.26
N ARG A 5 -22.96 -8.68 -33.11
CA ARG A 5 -21.72 -7.91 -33.02
C ARG A 5 -21.68 -6.99 -31.80
N LEU A 6 -22.83 -6.42 -31.45
CA LEU A 6 -22.99 -5.57 -30.26
C LEU A 6 -22.79 -6.40 -28.98
N ILE A 7 -23.33 -7.61 -28.94
CA ILE A 7 -23.17 -8.54 -27.80
C ILE A 7 -21.68 -8.90 -27.62
N ALA A 8 -21.01 -9.31 -28.70
CA ALA A 8 -19.58 -9.66 -28.65
C ALA A 8 -18.69 -8.47 -28.23
N ALA A 9 -19.01 -7.25 -28.69
CA ALA A 9 -18.28 -6.05 -28.29
C ALA A 9 -18.45 -5.73 -26.79
N PHE A 10 -19.66 -5.92 -26.24
CA PHE A 10 -19.93 -5.74 -24.81
C PHE A 10 -19.22 -6.79 -23.93
N ASP A 11 -19.13 -8.03 -24.40
CA ASP A 11 -18.41 -9.09 -23.68
C ASP A 11 -16.90 -8.85 -23.67
N LEU A 12 -16.33 -8.37 -24.78
CA LEU A 12 -14.92 -7.97 -24.87
C LEU A 12 -14.62 -6.79 -23.94
N LEU A 13 -15.47 -5.77 -23.94
CA LEU A 13 -15.35 -4.61 -23.06
C LEU A 13 -15.43 -5.01 -21.58
N PHE A 14 -16.33 -5.94 -21.25
CA PHE A 14 -16.45 -6.43 -19.88
C PHE A 14 -15.23 -7.24 -19.44
N THR A 15 -14.72 -8.11 -20.31
CA THR A 15 -13.54 -8.92 -20.02
C THR A 15 -12.30 -8.07 -19.79
N THR A 16 -12.10 -7.05 -20.63
CA THR A 16 -11.00 -6.08 -20.46
C THR A 16 -11.15 -5.26 -19.19
N ALA A 17 -12.35 -4.77 -18.87
CA ALA A 17 -12.62 -4.05 -17.62
C ALA A 17 -12.34 -4.93 -16.37
N ARG A 18 -12.71 -6.21 -16.39
CA ARG A 18 -12.40 -7.15 -15.29
C ARG A 18 -10.90 -7.36 -15.11
N LEU A 19 -10.16 -7.55 -16.20
CA LEU A 19 -8.71 -7.71 -16.15
C LEU A 19 -8.02 -6.45 -15.63
N GLN A 20 -8.48 -5.27 -16.07
CA GLN A 20 -7.98 -3.99 -15.57
C GLN A 20 -8.28 -3.82 -14.08
N GLY A 21 -9.51 -4.06 -13.62
CA GLY A 21 -9.86 -3.95 -12.20
C GLY A 21 -9.09 -4.94 -11.32
N LEU A 22 -8.88 -6.18 -11.77
CA LEU A 22 -8.01 -7.14 -11.09
C LEU A 22 -6.56 -6.64 -11.00
N ALA A 23 -6.00 -6.13 -12.10
CA ALA A 23 -4.65 -5.59 -12.11
C ALA A 23 -4.50 -4.41 -11.14
N TRP A 24 -5.46 -3.48 -11.14
CA TRP A 24 -5.48 -2.35 -10.20
C TRP A 24 -5.59 -2.80 -8.75
N THR A 25 -6.50 -3.73 -8.44
CA THR A 25 -6.64 -4.27 -7.08
C THR A 25 -5.35 -4.94 -6.58
N ILE A 26 -4.62 -5.63 -7.47
CA ILE A 26 -3.31 -6.23 -7.13
C ILE A 26 -2.26 -5.13 -6.86
N ILE A 27 -2.22 -4.10 -7.70
CA ILE A 27 -1.30 -2.96 -7.52
C ILE A 27 -1.59 -2.27 -6.18
N ASP A 28 -2.86 -2.00 -5.87
CA ASP A 28 -3.27 -1.37 -4.61
C ASP A 28 -2.87 -2.22 -3.40
N PHE A 29 -3.08 -3.54 -3.48
CA PHE A 29 -2.63 -4.46 -2.45
C PHE A 29 -1.11 -4.39 -2.25
N LEU A 30 -0.32 -4.39 -3.32
CA LEU A 30 1.14 -4.27 -3.24
C LEU A 30 1.56 -2.94 -2.62
N CYS A 31 0.93 -1.83 -3.00
CA CYS A 31 1.16 -0.52 -2.40
C CYS A 31 0.90 -0.55 -0.89
N VAL A 32 -0.25 -1.08 -0.46
CA VAL A 32 -0.60 -1.22 0.96
C VAL A 32 0.41 -2.10 1.69
N PHE A 33 0.80 -3.22 1.08
CA PHE A 33 1.81 -4.12 1.62
C PHE A 33 3.16 -3.43 1.87
N PHE A 34 3.64 -2.65 0.89
CA PHE A 34 4.90 -1.92 1.02
C PHE A 34 4.82 -0.83 2.10
N VAL A 35 3.72 -0.08 2.16
CA VAL A 35 3.51 0.91 3.22
C VAL A 35 3.52 0.26 4.59
N LEU A 36 2.78 -0.84 4.77
CA LEU A 36 2.77 -1.59 6.04
C LEU A 36 4.15 -2.12 6.42
N ARG A 37 4.95 -2.60 5.45
CA ARG A 37 6.34 -2.99 5.68
C ARG A 37 7.18 -1.83 6.18
N ILE A 38 7.12 -0.67 5.54
CA ILE A 38 7.88 0.53 5.94
C ILE A 38 7.49 0.94 7.36
N VAL A 39 6.19 1.02 7.64
CA VAL A 39 5.67 1.39 8.96
C VAL A 39 6.16 0.42 10.05
N ASP A 40 6.09 -0.89 9.81
CA ASP A 40 6.57 -1.87 10.78
C ASP A 40 8.09 -1.79 11.00
N GLN A 41 8.88 -1.55 9.94
CA GLN A 41 10.33 -1.36 10.07
C GLN A 41 10.66 -0.14 10.94
N ILE A 42 9.93 0.96 10.75
CA ILE A 42 10.10 2.17 11.55
C ILE A 42 9.72 1.89 13.01
N ARG A 43 8.55 1.29 13.26
CA ARG A 43 8.13 0.92 14.62
C ARG A 43 9.16 0.05 15.33
N LEU A 44 9.74 -0.92 14.64
CA LEU A 44 10.78 -1.78 15.20
C LEU A 44 12.05 -1.00 15.57
N ARG A 45 12.46 0.00 14.77
CA ARG A 45 13.58 0.90 15.14
C ARG A 45 13.29 1.68 16.43
N PHE A 46 12.04 2.04 16.68
CA PHE A 46 11.60 2.69 17.92
C PHE A 46 11.17 1.70 19.02
N ARG A 47 11.55 0.42 18.92
CA ARG A 47 11.21 -0.66 19.89
C ARG A 47 9.70 -0.84 20.13
N LYS A 48 8.85 -0.40 19.21
CA LYS A 48 7.40 -0.62 19.25
C LYS A 48 7.07 -1.98 18.63
N ARG A 49 6.02 -2.65 19.14
CA ARG A 49 5.53 -3.92 18.58
C ARG A 49 4.96 -3.71 17.17
N ARG A 50 5.10 -4.72 16.31
CA ARG A 50 4.44 -4.79 14.99
C ARG A 50 2.93 -4.64 15.10
N ALA A 51 2.32 -3.93 14.17
CA ALA A 51 0.89 -3.71 14.15
C ALA A 51 0.15 -4.89 13.48
N ARG A 52 0.08 -6.04 14.18
CA ARG A 52 -0.50 -7.29 13.66
C ARG A 52 -1.92 -7.12 13.08
N GLY A 53 -2.76 -6.27 13.67
CA GLY A 53 -4.11 -6.01 13.19
C GLY A 53 -4.18 -5.43 11.76
N ARG A 54 -3.19 -4.62 11.36
CA ARG A 54 -3.14 -4.04 10.01
C ARG A 54 -2.79 -5.07 8.95
N TRP A 55 -1.92 -6.01 9.32
CA TRP A 55 -1.60 -7.17 8.49
C TRP A 55 -2.79 -8.09 8.29
N ILE A 56 -3.64 -8.27 9.31
CA ILE A 56 -4.88 -9.04 9.18
C ILE A 56 -5.81 -8.37 8.16
N LEU A 57 -5.99 -7.05 8.24
CA LEU A 57 -6.82 -6.31 7.27
C LEU A 57 -6.29 -6.43 5.83
N ALA A 58 -4.97 -6.27 5.65
CA ALA A 58 -4.34 -6.45 4.34
C ALA A 58 -4.53 -7.89 3.83
N SER A 59 -4.28 -8.90 4.67
CA SER A 59 -4.49 -10.30 4.32
C SER A 59 -5.95 -10.63 3.97
N LEU A 60 -6.91 -10.05 4.68
CA LEU A 60 -8.34 -10.20 4.35
C LEU A 60 -8.67 -9.60 2.98
N SER A 61 -8.08 -8.47 2.61
CA SER A 61 -8.24 -7.91 1.26
C SER A 61 -7.65 -8.81 0.18
N LEU A 62 -6.51 -9.48 0.45
CA LEU A 62 -5.89 -10.42 -0.47
C LEU A 62 -6.76 -11.66 -0.70
N LEU A 63 -7.44 -12.15 0.34
CA LEU A 63 -8.39 -13.26 0.22
C LEU A 63 -9.62 -12.91 -0.63
N GLY A 64 -9.92 -11.62 -0.81
CA GLY A 64 -10.98 -11.15 -1.71
C GLY A 64 -10.62 -11.31 -3.20
N LEU A 65 -9.35 -11.28 -3.59
CA LEU A 65 -8.92 -11.45 -4.99
C LEU A 65 -9.40 -12.76 -5.65
N PRO A 66 -9.26 -13.96 -5.02
CA PRO A 66 -9.84 -15.18 -5.58
C PRO A 66 -11.37 -15.15 -5.68
N ALA A 67 -12.06 -14.34 -4.88
CA ALA A 67 -13.49 -14.14 -5.00
C ALA A 67 -13.82 -13.25 -6.21
N ILE A 68 -13.06 -12.16 -6.43
CA ILE A 68 -13.18 -11.28 -7.61
C ILE A 68 -12.99 -12.08 -8.91
N ALA A 69 -12.00 -12.97 -8.95
CA ALA A 69 -11.73 -13.80 -10.13
C ALA A 69 -12.90 -14.74 -10.50
N ARG A 70 -13.68 -15.19 -9.50
CA ARG A 70 -14.79 -16.14 -9.69
C ARG A 70 -16.16 -15.50 -9.94
N VAL A 71 -16.30 -14.19 -9.75
CA VAL A 71 -17.60 -13.53 -9.97
C VAL A 71 -17.86 -13.30 -11.45
N GLU A 72 -18.93 -13.91 -11.97
CA GLU A 72 -19.37 -13.73 -13.35
C GLU A 72 -20.19 -12.44 -13.55
N ASN A 73 -20.81 -11.92 -12.49
CA ASN A 73 -21.70 -10.76 -12.53
C ASN A 73 -20.98 -9.43 -12.27
N ARG A 74 -21.21 -8.43 -13.12
CA ARG A 74 -20.69 -7.05 -12.97
C ARG A 74 -20.88 -6.49 -11.56
N LYS A 75 -22.10 -6.58 -11.03
CA LYS A 75 -22.44 -6.03 -9.71
C LYS A 75 -21.64 -6.66 -8.59
N GLY A 76 -21.52 -8.00 -8.59
CA GLY A 76 -20.74 -8.70 -7.58
C GLY A 76 -19.24 -8.42 -7.66
N PHE A 77 -18.72 -8.14 -8.87
CA PHE A 77 -17.32 -7.75 -9.05
C PHE A 77 -17.04 -6.44 -8.29
N PHE A 78 -17.84 -5.40 -8.54
CA PHE A 78 -17.68 -4.10 -7.89
C PHE A 78 -17.90 -4.14 -6.38
N GLU A 79 -18.84 -4.96 -5.89
CA GLU A 79 -19.09 -5.12 -4.46
C GLU A 79 -17.86 -5.71 -3.74
N ILE A 80 -17.27 -6.76 -4.28
CA ILE A 80 -16.07 -7.38 -3.67
C ILE A 80 -14.86 -6.46 -3.81
N GLU A 81 -14.67 -5.82 -4.97
CA GLU A 81 -13.61 -4.84 -5.17
C GLU A 81 -13.71 -3.69 -4.15
N ALA A 82 -14.91 -3.13 -3.94
CA ALA A 82 -15.13 -2.08 -2.95
C ALA A 82 -14.80 -2.54 -1.52
N VAL A 83 -15.13 -3.77 -1.15
CA VAL A 83 -14.76 -4.35 0.16
C VAL A 83 -13.24 -4.47 0.29
N CYS A 84 -12.55 -4.99 -0.73
CA CYS A 84 -11.09 -5.09 -0.74
C CYS A 84 -10.42 -3.74 -0.57
N VAL A 85 -10.85 -2.74 -1.36
CA VAL A 85 -10.33 -1.37 -1.31
C VAL A 85 -10.62 -0.72 0.05
N THR A 86 -11.81 -0.96 0.63
CA THR A 86 -12.15 -0.43 1.96
C THR A 86 -11.24 -1.01 3.05
N LEU A 87 -11.00 -2.32 3.04
CA LEU A 87 -10.08 -2.97 3.99
C LEU A 87 -8.65 -2.43 3.87
N GLN A 88 -8.18 -2.23 2.63
CA GLN A 88 -6.89 -1.63 2.32
C GLN A 88 -6.81 -0.19 2.83
N PHE A 89 -7.82 0.62 2.57
CA PHE A 89 -7.90 2.00 3.04
C PHE A 89 -7.89 2.09 4.57
N VAL A 90 -8.65 1.24 5.26
CA VAL A 90 -8.63 1.18 6.74
C VAL A 90 -7.26 0.78 7.25
N ALA A 91 -6.59 -0.20 6.63
CA ALA A 91 -5.23 -0.59 7.01
C ALA A 91 -4.24 0.59 6.88
N LEU A 92 -4.36 1.38 5.82
CA LEU A 92 -3.55 2.59 5.61
C LEU A 92 -3.91 3.71 6.58
N LEU A 93 -5.20 3.94 6.86
CA LEU A 93 -5.65 4.94 7.81
C LEU A 93 -5.07 4.66 9.19
N LEU A 94 -5.01 3.39 9.60
CA LEU A 94 -4.39 3.00 10.85
C LEU A 94 -2.88 3.31 10.90
N CYS A 95 -2.19 3.47 9.77
CA CYS A 95 -0.78 3.88 9.73
C CYS A 95 -0.59 5.37 10.08
N THR A 96 -1.62 6.20 9.97
CA THR A 96 -1.54 7.63 10.35
C THR A 96 -1.21 7.81 11.84
N PHE A 97 -1.58 6.86 12.69
CA PHE A 97 -1.17 6.84 14.10
C PHE A 97 0.34 6.72 14.31
N ASP A 98 1.12 6.33 13.30
CA ASP A 98 2.57 6.29 13.37
C ASP A 98 3.25 7.56 12.83
N ILE A 99 2.50 8.57 12.36
CA ILE A 99 3.07 9.85 11.85
C ILE A 99 4.11 10.45 12.81
N PRO A 100 3.91 10.53 14.14
CA PRO A 100 4.93 11.07 15.04
C PRO A 100 6.24 10.28 15.00
N CYS A 101 6.15 8.96 14.80
CA CYS A 101 7.30 8.06 14.68
C CYS A 101 8.09 8.31 13.38
N PHE A 102 7.40 8.67 12.30
CA PHE A 102 8.02 9.07 11.04
C PHE A 102 8.73 10.42 11.18
N LEU A 103 8.07 11.41 11.79
CA LEU A 103 8.66 12.73 12.00
C LEU A 103 9.93 12.66 12.87
N GLU A 104 9.89 11.85 13.94
CA GLU A 104 11.08 11.62 14.78
C GLU A 104 12.21 10.95 14.00
N LEU A 105 11.90 10.02 13.09
CA LEU A 105 12.92 9.39 12.25
C LEU A 105 13.57 10.40 11.29
N LEU A 106 12.76 11.26 10.67
CA LEU A 106 13.24 12.29 9.75
C LEU A 106 14.15 13.29 10.46
N ASP A 107 13.76 13.77 11.64
CA ASP A 107 14.58 14.67 12.47
C ASP A 107 15.93 14.03 12.85
N ARG A 108 15.93 12.74 13.21
CA ARG A 108 17.18 12.00 13.48
C ARG A 108 18.07 11.86 12.24
N LEU A 109 17.50 11.64 11.07
CA LEU A 109 18.25 11.53 9.83
C LEU A 109 18.82 12.89 9.39
N GLU A 110 18.07 13.96 9.59
CA GLU A 110 18.53 15.32 9.32
C GLU A 110 19.69 15.72 10.23
N LYS A 111 19.62 15.40 11.53
CA LYS A 111 20.74 15.56 12.48
C LYS A 111 21.98 14.79 12.04
N LEU A 112 21.84 13.50 11.71
CA LEU A 112 22.96 12.69 11.23
C LEU A 112 23.57 13.23 9.93
N ARG A 113 22.75 13.80 9.03
CA ARG A 113 23.24 14.46 7.82
C ARG A 113 24.03 15.71 8.15
N SER A 114 23.55 16.55 9.07
CA SER A 114 24.22 17.77 9.53
C SER A 114 25.54 17.48 10.24
N ASP A 115 25.58 16.45 11.08
CA ASP A 115 26.79 16.01 11.80
C ASP A 115 27.81 15.35 10.86
N GLY A 116 27.35 14.67 9.80
CA GLY A 116 28.21 14.09 8.77
C GLY A 116 28.90 15.14 7.88
N ASP A 117 28.25 16.27 7.65
CA ASP A 117 28.79 17.39 6.85
C ASP A 117 29.83 18.21 7.62
N SER A 118 29.88 18.09 8.96
CA SER A 118 30.80 18.86 9.81
C SER A 118 32.17 18.17 10.04
N SER A 119 32.42 17.00 9.43
CA SER A 119 33.57 16.13 9.81
C SER A 119 34.82 16.08 8.91
N PRO A 120 34.97 16.70 7.73
CA PRO A 120 36.29 16.74 7.07
C PRO A 120 37.14 17.98 7.39
N GLU A 121 36.54 19.16 7.57
CA GLU A 121 37.31 20.43 7.57
C GLU A 121 37.69 20.94 8.98
N GLN A 122 36.93 20.62 10.02
CA GLN A 122 37.24 21.10 11.39
C GLN A 122 38.42 20.34 12.06
N VAL A 123 38.72 19.12 11.61
CA VAL A 123 39.90 18.36 12.07
C VAL A 123 41.19 18.88 11.42
N ALA A 124 41.10 19.54 10.26
CA ALA A 124 42.25 20.14 9.60
C ALA A 124 42.67 21.50 10.21
N GLN A 125 41.74 22.22 10.84
CA GLN A 125 42.03 23.54 11.45
C GLN A 125 42.43 23.50 12.93
N THR A 126 42.22 22.38 13.63
CA THR A 126 42.68 22.20 15.03
C THR A 126 44.09 21.64 15.15
N ARG A 127 44.81 21.49 14.03
CA ARG A 127 46.16 20.93 13.96
C ARG A 127 47.25 21.92 13.54
N ASN A 128 46.94 23.23 13.50
CA ASN A 128 47.90 24.32 13.31
C ASN A 128 48.15 25.07 14.62
#